data_AF-A0A292RFY4-F1
#
_entry.id   AF-A0A292RFY4-F1
#
_cell.length_a   1.000
_cell.length_b   1.000
_cell.length_c   1.000
_cell.angle_alpha   90.00
_cell.angle_beta   90.00
_cell.angle_gamma   90.00
#
_symmetry.space_group_name_H-M   'P 1'
#
loop_
_entity.id
_entity.type
_entity.pdbx_description
1 polymer ?
#
loop_
_entity_poly.entity_id
_entity_poly.type
_entity_poly.pdbx_seq_one_letter_code
_entity_poly.pdbx_strand_id
1 'polypeptide(L)'
;MGFLLLQYEFQRANREVNLCNRKTIRINNQLARATKRIEKMESVFGKEKSALEADYSRKQSAIGQNLSMLAMAIANSANGNGANAAANFNNQMNNIVIGGVPLGSLVQIGAIDTSSANGDTSKANQIILTAINSAINSAQQMMSTLIEQAKSLDTAALESRQDEQLKPLSDKEADIQAEQSLNDTLTTLWEQRRDSAKQKLPQEIENGMGHFGLK
;
A
#
# COMPACT_ATOMS: atom_id res chain seq x y z
N MET A 1 40.11 39.67 37.57
CA MET A 1 38.78 39.86 36.94
C MET A 1 38.65 39.10 35.62
N GLY A 2 39.50 39.35 34.61
CA GLY A 2 39.40 38.67 33.29
C GLY A 2 39.48 37.13 33.32
N PHE A 3 40.34 36.54 34.15
CA PHE A 3 40.47 35.08 34.27
C PHE A 3 39.25 34.38 34.90
N LEU A 4 38.61 35.01 35.89
CA LEU A 4 37.39 34.48 36.50
C LEU A 4 36.23 34.45 35.50
N LEU A 5 36.15 35.46 34.63
CA LEU A 5 35.16 35.51 33.55
C LEU A 5 35.40 34.41 32.50
N LEU A 6 36.66 34.16 32.13
CA LEU A 6 37.02 33.06 31.22
C LEU A 6 36.71 31.68 31.82
N GLN A 7 36.97 31.49 33.12
CA GLN A 7 36.66 30.26 33.82
C GLN A 7 35.15 30.01 33.89
N TYR A 8 34.36 31.07 34.15
CA TYR A 8 32.91 31.01 34.12
C TYR A 8 32.37 30.63 32.73
N GLU A 9 32.88 31.26 31.66
CA GLU A 9 32.47 30.95 30.28
C GLU A 9 32.84 29.51 29.89
N PHE A 10 33.99 29.00 30.30
CA PHE A 10 34.35 27.60 30.10
C PHE A 10 33.37 26.63 30.79
N GLN A 11 33.08 26.85 32.08
CA GLN A 11 32.14 26.00 32.83
C GLN A 11 30.73 26.07 32.26
N ARG A 12 30.28 27.27 31.88
CA ARG A 12 28.99 27.49 31.22
C ARG A 12 28.91 26.75 29.90
N ALA A 13 29.87 26.95 29.00
CA ALA A 13 29.91 26.26 27.70
C ALA A 13 29.96 24.74 27.88
N ASN A 14 30.75 24.22 28.82
CA ASN A 14 30.81 22.79 29.11
C ASN A 14 29.47 22.22 29.61
N ARG A 15 28.73 22.99 30.44
CA ARG A 15 27.38 22.62 30.87
C ARG A 15 26.41 22.57 29.68
N GLU A 16 26.47 23.55 28.79
CA GLU A 16 25.61 23.59 27.59
C GLU A 16 25.91 22.44 26.62
N VAL A 17 27.18 22.09 26.40
CA VAL A 17 27.57 20.90 25.61
C VAL A 17 26.95 19.63 26.23
N ASN A 18 27.05 19.46 27.55
CA ASN A 18 26.46 18.30 28.22
C ASN A 18 24.93 18.25 28.09
N LEU A 19 24.25 19.40 28.13
CA LEU A 19 22.80 19.48 27.89
C LEU A 19 22.44 19.12 26.45
N CYS A 20 23.17 19.66 25.46
CA CYS A 20 22.97 19.36 24.05
C CYS A 20 23.19 17.87 23.76
N ASN A 21 24.25 17.26 24.31
CA ASN A 21 24.53 15.82 24.18
C ASN A 21 23.40 14.95 24.76
N ARG A 22 22.84 15.32 25.92
CA ARG A 22 21.66 14.62 26.48
C ARG A 22 20.44 14.78 25.58
N LYS A 23 20.26 15.95 24.95
CA LYS A 23 19.18 16.19 24.00
C LYS A 23 19.37 15.35 22.73
N THR A 24 20.60 15.21 22.21
CA THR A 24 20.92 14.33 21.07
C THR A 24 20.49 12.89 21.33
N ILE A 25 20.80 12.34 22.51
CA ILE A 25 20.37 10.98 22.88
C ILE A 25 18.83 10.85 22.85
N ARG A 26 18.11 11.86 23.33
CA ARG A 26 16.64 11.86 23.33
C ARG A 26 16.08 11.93 21.91
N ILE A 27 16.58 12.85 21.09
CA ILE A 27 16.17 13.04 19.70
C ILE A 27 16.42 11.76 18.89
N ASN A 28 17.62 11.17 18.99
CA ASN A 28 17.95 9.93 18.28
C ASN A 28 17.04 8.77 18.67
N ASN A 29 16.69 8.65 19.97
CA ASN A 29 15.73 7.66 20.44
C ASN A 29 14.31 7.91 19.91
N GLN A 30 13.90 9.18 19.75
CA GLN A 30 12.61 9.52 19.16
C GLN A 30 12.58 9.22 17.66
N LEU A 31 13.63 9.59 16.93
CA LEU A 31 13.80 9.32 15.52
C LEU A 31 13.72 7.81 15.25
N ALA A 32 14.53 7.01 15.94
CA ALA A 32 14.52 5.54 15.77
C ALA A 32 13.14 4.91 16.04
N ARG A 33 12.35 5.47 16.95
CA ARG A 33 10.97 5.01 17.20
C ARG A 33 9.99 5.44 16.11
N ALA A 34 10.14 6.65 15.58
CA ALA A 34 9.32 7.15 14.47
C ALA A 34 9.58 6.34 13.20
N THR A 35 10.84 6.19 12.81
CA THR A 35 11.26 5.39 11.64
C THR A 35 10.75 3.96 11.74
N LYS A 36 10.94 3.28 12.88
CA LYS A 36 10.45 1.91 13.09
C LYS A 36 8.92 1.78 13.00
N ARG A 37 8.18 2.83 13.39
CA ARG A 37 6.71 2.84 13.25
C ARG A 37 6.29 2.98 11.80
N ILE A 38 6.97 3.85 11.05
CA ILE A 38 6.76 4.04 9.60
C ILE A 38 7.00 2.72 8.87
N GLU A 39 8.19 2.12 9.04
CA GLU A 39 8.55 0.84 8.44
C GLU A 39 7.54 -0.26 8.76
N LYS A 40 7.04 -0.30 10.00
CA LYS A 40 6.04 -1.30 10.40
C LYS A 40 4.71 -1.10 9.67
N MET A 41 4.23 0.14 9.52
CA MET A 41 2.98 0.40 8.78
C MET A 41 3.16 0.09 7.30
N GLU A 42 4.26 0.53 6.69
CA GLU A 42 4.57 0.20 5.29
C GLU A 42 4.61 -1.31 5.07
N SER A 43 5.18 -2.08 6.01
CA SER A 43 5.16 -3.54 5.97
C SER A 43 3.76 -4.13 6.06
N VAL A 44 2.88 -3.58 6.91
CA VAL A 44 1.49 -4.04 7.04
C VAL A 44 0.72 -3.76 5.76
N PHE A 45 0.75 -2.53 5.26
CA PHE A 45 0.07 -2.17 4.02
C PHE A 45 0.63 -2.91 2.80
N GLY A 46 1.94 -3.16 2.74
CA GLY A 46 2.55 -3.99 1.72
C GLY A 46 1.99 -5.43 1.72
N LYS A 47 1.82 -6.03 2.90
CA LYS A 47 1.19 -7.36 3.02
C LYS A 47 -0.28 -7.34 2.63
N GLU A 48 -1.03 -6.32 3.03
CA GLU A 48 -2.44 -6.15 2.67
C GLU A 48 -2.60 -6.01 1.15
N LYS A 49 -1.74 -5.23 0.49
CA LYS A 49 -1.73 -5.08 -0.97
C LYS A 49 -1.44 -6.40 -1.67
N SER A 50 -0.40 -7.12 -1.25
CA SER A 50 -0.08 -8.44 -1.82
C SER A 50 -1.20 -9.46 -1.60
N ALA A 51 -1.87 -9.43 -0.44
CA ALA A 51 -3.00 -10.31 -0.15
C ALA A 51 -4.21 -9.98 -1.04
N LEU A 52 -4.48 -8.69 -1.25
CA LEU A 52 -5.54 -8.21 -2.13
C LEU A 52 -5.30 -8.64 -3.58
N GLU A 53 -4.07 -8.44 -4.09
CA GLU A 53 -3.69 -8.88 -5.44
C GLU A 53 -3.84 -10.40 -5.63
N ALA A 54 -3.46 -11.18 -4.60
CA ALA A 54 -3.64 -12.62 -4.61
C ALA A 54 -5.13 -13.03 -4.61
N ASP A 55 -5.98 -12.34 -3.84
CA ASP A 55 -7.42 -12.59 -3.81
C ASP A 55 -8.08 -12.32 -5.17
N TYR A 56 -7.72 -11.19 -5.81
CA TYR A 56 -8.20 -10.87 -7.15
C TYR A 56 -7.75 -11.88 -8.21
N SER A 57 -6.49 -12.32 -8.17
CA SER A 57 -5.97 -13.38 -9.06
C SER A 57 -6.71 -14.71 -8.88
N ARG A 58 -7.04 -15.07 -7.63
CA ARG A 58 -7.86 -16.25 -7.33
C ARG A 58 -9.28 -16.11 -7.85
N LYS A 59 -9.94 -14.95 -7.66
CA LYS A 59 -11.28 -14.68 -8.20
C LYS A 59 -11.30 -14.78 -9.72
N GLN A 60 -10.33 -14.18 -10.39
CA GLN A 60 -10.22 -14.25 -11.85
C GLN A 60 -10.08 -15.69 -12.33
N SER A 61 -9.22 -16.48 -11.68
CA SER A 61 -9.02 -17.89 -12.00
C SER A 61 -10.28 -18.71 -11.77
N ALA A 62 -10.95 -18.54 -10.63
CA ALA A 62 -12.17 -19.27 -10.28
C ALA A 62 -13.32 -18.95 -11.25
N ILE A 63 -13.48 -17.68 -11.61
CA ILE A 63 -14.52 -17.27 -12.55
C ILE A 63 -14.19 -17.77 -13.97
N GLY A 64 -12.92 -17.72 -14.40
CA GLY A 64 -12.49 -18.30 -15.67
C GLY A 64 -12.79 -19.80 -15.76
N GLN A 65 -12.55 -20.55 -14.67
CA GLN A 65 -12.89 -21.97 -14.58
C GLN A 65 -14.40 -22.20 -14.65
N ASN A 66 -15.19 -21.45 -13.89
CA ASN A 66 -16.66 -21.55 -13.90
C ASN A 66 -17.25 -21.24 -15.28
N LEU A 67 -16.76 -20.19 -15.97
CA LEU A 67 -17.18 -19.85 -17.32
C LEU A 67 -16.80 -20.95 -18.34
N SER A 68 -15.63 -21.57 -18.18
CA SER A 68 -15.20 -22.68 -19.05
C SER A 68 -16.00 -23.96 -18.80
N MET A 69 -16.33 -24.27 -17.55
CA MET A 69 -17.22 -25.39 -17.21
C MET A 69 -18.63 -25.16 -17.75
N LEU A 70 -19.12 -23.93 -17.66
CA LEU A 70 -20.39 -23.54 -18.23
C LEU A 70 -20.40 -23.69 -19.75
N ALA A 71 -19.32 -23.29 -20.43
CA ALA A 71 -19.14 -23.50 -21.86
C ALA A 71 -19.29 -24.98 -22.26
N MET A 72 -18.60 -25.87 -21.54
CA MET A 72 -18.66 -27.31 -21.80
C MET A 72 -20.04 -27.90 -21.49
N ALA A 73 -20.66 -27.52 -20.37
CA ALA A 73 -21.99 -28.01 -19.99
C ALA A 73 -23.05 -27.61 -21.03
N ILE A 74 -22.97 -26.39 -21.54
CA ILE A 74 -23.91 -25.91 -22.56
C ILE A 74 -23.61 -26.52 -23.92
N ALA A 75 -22.34 -26.67 -24.31
CA ALA A 75 -21.97 -27.35 -25.55
C ALA A 75 -22.51 -28.79 -25.59
N ASN A 76 -22.44 -29.50 -24.45
CA ASN A 76 -23.05 -30.83 -24.31
C ASN A 76 -24.59 -30.80 -24.37
N SER A 77 -25.23 -29.77 -23.81
CA SER A 77 -26.69 -29.59 -23.86
C SER A 77 -27.21 -29.23 -25.26
N ALA A 78 -26.45 -28.47 -26.05
CA ALA A 78 -26.83 -28.02 -27.39
C ALA A 78 -26.85 -29.18 -28.42
N ASN A 79 -26.13 -30.28 -28.15
CA ASN A 79 -26.19 -31.51 -28.96
C ASN A 79 -27.54 -32.26 -28.85
N GLY A 80 -28.37 -31.96 -27.83
CA GLY A 80 -29.68 -32.60 -27.61
C GLY A 80 -30.89 -31.71 -27.93
N ASN A 81 -30.84 -30.43 -27.58
CA ASN A 81 -31.88 -29.43 -27.88
C ASN A 81 -31.36 -28.00 -27.65
N GLY A 82 -31.04 -27.26 -28.73
CA GLY A 82 -30.41 -25.94 -28.64
C GLY A 82 -31.25 -24.84 -27.96
N ALA A 83 -32.59 -24.88 -28.03
CA ALA A 83 -33.42 -23.86 -27.39
C ALA A 83 -33.33 -23.90 -25.85
N ASN A 84 -33.23 -25.10 -25.28
CA ASN A 84 -33.01 -25.29 -23.84
C ASN A 84 -31.59 -24.85 -23.42
N ALA A 85 -30.60 -24.97 -24.31
CA ALA A 85 -29.22 -24.57 -24.04
C ALA A 85 -29.07 -23.05 -23.89
N ALA A 86 -29.75 -22.25 -24.72
CA ALA A 86 -29.74 -20.79 -24.65
C ALA A 86 -30.47 -20.25 -23.39
N ALA A 87 -31.62 -20.83 -23.05
CA ALA A 87 -32.35 -20.48 -21.82
C ALA A 87 -31.53 -20.83 -20.56
N ASN A 88 -30.88 -21.99 -20.55
CA ASN A 88 -29.97 -22.40 -19.48
C ASN A 88 -28.77 -21.45 -19.36
N PHE A 89 -28.16 -21.01 -20.47
CA PHE A 89 -27.09 -20.01 -20.45
C PHE A 89 -27.52 -18.71 -19.76
N ASN A 90 -28.64 -18.13 -20.20
CA ASN A 90 -29.14 -16.86 -19.65
C ASN A 90 -29.45 -16.97 -18.14
N ASN A 91 -30.04 -18.09 -17.70
CA ASN A 91 -30.27 -18.36 -16.28
C ASN A 91 -28.97 -18.46 -15.49
N GLN A 92 -27.95 -19.13 -16.02
CA GLN A 92 -26.65 -19.24 -15.34
C GLN A 92 -25.89 -17.92 -15.31
N MET A 93 -25.93 -17.11 -16.37
CA MET A 93 -25.35 -15.77 -16.39
C MET A 93 -26.00 -14.82 -15.38
N ASN A 94 -27.32 -14.92 -15.17
CA ASN A 94 -28.03 -14.12 -14.16
C ASN A 94 -27.64 -14.50 -12.72
N ASN A 95 -27.17 -15.72 -12.48
CA ASN A 95 -26.71 -16.15 -11.16
C ASN A 95 -25.29 -15.66 -10.83
N ILE A 96 -24.53 -15.18 -11.81
CA ILE A 96 -23.20 -14.61 -11.59
C ILE A 96 -23.35 -13.11 -11.34
N VAL A 97 -23.10 -12.67 -10.11
CA VAL A 97 -23.22 -11.26 -9.70
C VAL A 97 -21.84 -10.68 -9.41
N ILE A 98 -21.53 -9.53 -10.01
CA ILE A 98 -20.27 -8.78 -9.79
C ILE A 98 -20.66 -7.37 -9.36
N GLY A 99 -20.19 -6.93 -8.20
CA GLY A 99 -20.48 -5.57 -7.71
C GLY A 99 -21.99 -5.27 -7.59
N GLY A 100 -22.83 -6.28 -7.38
CA GLY A 100 -24.29 -6.15 -7.30
C GLY A 100 -25.04 -6.20 -8.65
N VAL A 101 -24.33 -6.32 -9.77
CA VAL A 101 -24.93 -6.42 -11.11
C VAL A 101 -24.87 -7.87 -11.63
N PRO A 102 -26.01 -8.48 -12.02
CA PRO A 102 -26.03 -9.79 -12.67
C PRO A 102 -25.36 -9.74 -14.05
N LEU A 103 -24.49 -10.69 -14.36
CA LEU A 103 -23.79 -10.75 -15.64
C LEU A 103 -24.75 -10.98 -16.81
N GLY A 104 -25.88 -11.65 -16.58
CA GLY A 104 -26.93 -11.84 -17.59
C GLY A 104 -27.63 -10.54 -18.04
N SER A 105 -27.46 -9.43 -17.30
CA SER A 105 -27.89 -8.09 -17.76
C SER A 105 -26.93 -7.48 -18.79
N LEU A 106 -25.69 -7.97 -18.84
CA LEU A 106 -24.61 -7.48 -19.70
C LEU A 106 -24.36 -8.40 -20.89
N VAL A 107 -24.49 -9.71 -20.66
CA VAL A 107 -24.28 -10.76 -21.67
C VAL A 107 -25.49 -11.67 -21.68
N GLN A 108 -26.26 -11.59 -22.76
CA GLN A 108 -27.41 -12.44 -23.00
C GLN A 108 -27.39 -12.98 -24.43
N ILE A 109 -27.94 -14.16 -24.58
CA ILE A 109 -28.28 -14.70 -25.90
C ILE A 109 -29.73 -14.30 -26.17
N GLY A 110 -29.94 -13.51 -27.22
CA GLY A 110 -31.28 -13.09 -27.65
C GLY A 110 -32.14 -14.27 -28.12
N ALA A 111 -33.42 -13.99 -28.44
CA ALA A 111 -34.30 -15.00 -29.01
C ALA A 111 -33.68 -15.57 -30.30
N ILE A 112 -33.37 -16.86 -30.29
CA ILE A 112 -32.89 -17.57 -31.48
C ILE A 112 -34.11 -18.16 -32.17
N ASP A 113 -34.35 -17.72 -33.40
CA ASP A 113 -35.41 -18.30 -34.22
C ASP A 113 -34.99 -19.72 -34.64
N THR A 114 -35.47 -20.71 -33.89
CA THR A 114 -35.21 -22.13 -34.16
C THR A 114 -36.14 -22.71 -35.22
N SER A 115 -36.90 -21.86 -35.94
CA SER A 115 -37.80 -22.26 -37.02
C SER A 115 -36.99 -22.75 -38.23
N SER A 116 -36.42 -23.96 -38.14
CA SER A 116 -35.96 -24.67 -39.32
C SER A 116 -37.18 -25.08 -40.12
N ALA A 117 -37.48 -24.32 -41.18
CA ALA A 117 -38.59 -24.59 -42.09
C ALA A 117 -38.53 -25.96 -42.80
N ASN A 118 -37.50 -26.79 -42.56
CA ASN A 118 -37.29 -28.07 -43.25
C ASN A 118 -36.63 -29.18 -42.39
N GLY A 119 -36.75 -29.15 -41.06
CA GLY A 119 -36.30 -30.28 -40.20
C GLY A 119 -34.77 -30.44 -40.05
N ASP A 120 -33.98 -29.47 -40.52
CA ASP A 120 -32.52 -29.48 -40.41
C ASP A 120 -32.09 -28.87 -39.05
N THR A 121 -32.29 -29.65 -37.98
CA THR A 121 -31.94 -29.29 -36.60
C THR A 121 -30.44 -29.14 -36.37
N SER A 122 -29.62 -29.75 -37.23
CA SER A 122 -28.16 -29.66 -37.23
C SER A 122 -27.66 -28.22 -37.40
N LYS A 123 -28.19 -27.49 -38.38
CA LYS A 123 -27.80 -26.08 -38.64
C LYS A 123 -28.26 -25.15 -37.53
N ALA A 124 -29.47 -25.33 -37.01
CA ALA A 124 -29.97 -24.54 -35.88
C ALA A 124 -29.11 -24.75 -34.63
N ASN A 125 -28.72 -25.99 -34.32
CA ASN A 125 -27.83 -26.29 -33.19
C ASN A 125 -26.43 -25.69 -33.37
N GLN A 126 -25.87 -25.67 -34.60
CA GLN A 126 -24.60 -25.01 -34.88
C GLN A 126 -24.67 -23.49 -34.66
N ILE A 127 -25.72 -22.82 -35.12
CA ILE A 127 -25.93 -21.38 -34.92
C ILE A 127 -26.00 -21.05 -33.42
N ILE A 128 -26.72 -21.87 -32.66
CA ILE A 128 -26.86 -21.73 -31.20
C ILE A 128 -25.50 -21.90 -30.51
N LEU A 129 -24.73 -22.94 -30.86
CA LEU A 129 -23.38 -23.16 -30.33
C LEU A 129 -22.44 -21.98 -30.62
N THR A 130 -22.49 -21.42 -31.84
CA THR A 130 -21.68 -20.24 -32.19
C THR A 130 -22.08 -19.02 -31.35
N ALA A 131 -23.39 -18.75 -31.20
CA ALA A 131 -23.87 -17.64 -30.39
C ALA A 131 -23.47 -17.78 -28.90
N ILE A 132 -23.55 -19.00 -28.37
CA ILE A 132 -23.14 -19.32 -26.99
C ILE A 132 -21.63 -19.09 -26.80
N ASN A 133 -20.80 -19.58 -27.72
CA ASN A 133 -19.36 -19.38 -27.65
C ASN A 133 -18.98 -17.90 -27.73
N SER A 134 -19.63 -17.12 -28.60
CA SER A 134 -19.44 -15.67 -28.69
C SER A 134 -19.87 -14.94 -27.42
N ALA A 135 -20.99 -15.34 -26.81
CA ALA A 135 -21.46 -14.79 -25.54
C ALA A 135 -20.49 -15.12 -24.38
N ILE A 136 -19.97 -16.34 -24.32
CA ILE A 136 -18.98 -16.74 -23.30
C ILE A 136 -17.68 -15.95 -23.44
N ASN A 137 -17.17 -15.76 -24.67
CA ASN A 137 -15.98 -14.96 -24.90
C ASN A 137 -16.20 -13.50 -24.47
N SER A 138 -17.38 -12.95 -24.74
CA SER A 138 -17.76 -11.60 -24.31
C SER A 138 -17.86 -11.52 -22.77
N ALA A 139 -18.46 -12.52 -22.13
CA ALA A 139 -18.53 -12.62 -20.67
C ALA A 139 -17.15 -12.71 -20.02
N GLN A 140 -16.22 -13.50 -20.59
CA GLN A 140 -14.84 -13.60 -20.09
C GLN A 140 -14.10 -12.26 -20.17
N GLN A 141 -14.26 -11.52 -21.26
CA GLN A 141 -13.65 -10.20 -21.44
C GLN A 141 -14.24 -9.15 -20.48
N MET A 142 -15.57 -9.08 -20.38
CA MET A 142 -16.24 -8.16 -19.46
C MET A 142 -15.88 -8.46 -18.01
N MET A 143 -15.86 -9.74 -17.64
CA MET A 143 -15.46 -10.19 -16.31
C MET A 143 -14.03 -9.78 -15.97
N SER A 144 -13.08 -10.02 -16.89
CA SER A 144 -11.68 -9.65 -16.68
C SER A 144 -11.54 -8.13 -16.49
N THR A 145 -12.31 -7.35 -17.26
CA THR A 145 -12.32 -5.88 -17.14
C THR A 145 -12.89 -5.42 -15.79
N LEU A 146 -14.03 -5.99 -15.36
CA LEU A 146 -14.67 -5.63 -14.09
C LEU A 146 -13.80 -6.02 -12.88
N ILE A 147 -13.13 -7.17 -12.95
CA ILE A 147 -12.19 -7.62 -11.91
C ILE A 147 -10.99 -6.67 -11.82
N GLU A 148 -10.40 -6.26 -12.96
CA GLU A 148 -9.27 -5.33 -12.93
C GLU A 148 -9.70 -3.94 -12.44
N GLN A 149 -10.89 -3.47 -12.81
CA GLN A 149 -11.46 -2.23 -12.29
C GLN A 149 -11.67 -2.28 -10.78
N ALA A 150 -12.31 -3.35 -10.28
CA ALA A 150 -12.52 -3.54 -8.85
C ALA A 150 -11.20 -3.60 -8.09
N LYS A 151 -10.21 -4.34 -8.61
CA LYS A 151 -8.85 -4.38 -8.08
C LYS A 151 -8.24 -2.98 -8.02
N SER A 152 -8.30 -2.22 -9.11
CA SER A 152 -7.73 -0.87 -9.16
C SER A 152 -8.34 0.08 -8.13
N LEU A 153 -9.66 0.01 -7.94
CA LEU A 153 -10.39 0.81 -6.94
C LEU A 153 -10.00 0.42 -5.52
N ASP A 154 -9.96 -0.87 -5.21
CA ASP A 154 -9.58 -1.35 -3.88
C ASP A 154 -8.11 -1.05 -3.57
N THR A 155 -7.20 -1.17 -4.55
CA THR A 155 -5.80 -0.79 -4.37
C THR A 155 -5.65 0.71 -4.13
N ALA A 156 -6.39 1.55 -4.86
CA ALA A 156 -6.37 3.00 -4.66
C ALA A 156 -6.93 3.39 -3.28
N ALA A 157 -7.98 2.72 -2.83
CA ALA A 157 -8.53 2.93 -1.49
C ALA A 157 -7.54 2.52 -0.40
N LEU A 158 -6.81 1.42 -0.60
CA LEU A 158 -5.78 0.96 0.33
C LEU A 158 -4.59 1.94 0.41
N GLU A 159 -4.12 2.42 -0.74
CA GLU A 159 -3.04 3.43 -0.83
C GLU A 159 -3.47 4.75 -0.18
N SER A 160 -4.69 5.22 -0.42
CA SER A 160 -5.23 6.41 0.26
C SER A 160 -5.24 6.26 1.78
N ARG A 161 -5.61 5.08 2.30
CA ARG A 161 -5.59 4.80 3.75
C ARG A 161 -4.17 4.72 4.31
N GLN A 162 -3.23 4.20 3.52
CA GLN A 162 -1.81 4.19 3.87
C GLN A 162 -1.29 5.63 3.99
N ASP A 163 -1.55 6.48 3.00
CA ASP A 163 -1.10 7.87 2.98
C ASP A 163 -1.67 8.68 4.15
N GLU A 164 -2.97 8.52 4.44
CA GLU A 164 -3.62 9.16 5.58
C GLU A 164 -2.98 8.77 6.93
N GLN A 165 -2.53 7.53 7.08
CA GLN A 165 -1.90 7.04 8.31
C GLN A 165 -0.41 7.40 8.37
N LEU A 166 0.30 7.39 7.25
CA LEU A 166 1.73 7.68 7.18
C LEU A 166 2.02 9.18 7.31
N LYS A 167 1.20 10.05 6.71
CA LYS A 167 1.42 11.50 6.70
C LYS A 167 1.71 12.11 8.08
N PRO A 168 0.87 11.93 9.13
CA PRO A 168 1.14 12.52 10.44
C PRO A 168 2.38 11.93 11.13
N LEU A 169 2.87 10.77 10.71
CA LEU A 169 4.08 10.15 11.24
C LEU A 169 5.33 10.60 10.49
N SER A 170 5.23 10.78 9.18
CA SER A 170 6.28 11.39 8.35
C SER A 170 6.50 12.86 8.72
N ASP A 171 5.43 13.63 8.93
CA ASP A 171 5.53 15.04 9.39
C ASP A 171 6.29 15.14 10.73
N LYS A 172 5.95 14.26 11.69
CA LYS A 172 6.64 14.19 12.98
C LYS A 172 8.09 13.76 12.86
N GLU A 173 8.41 12.84 11.95
CA GLU A 173 9.79 12.44 11.70
C GLU A 173 10.61 13.61 11.13
N ALA A 174 10.03 14.36 10.18
CA ALA A 174 10.65 15.56 9.62
C ALA A 174 10.89 16.64 10.69
N ASP A 175 9.93 16.87 11.58
CA ASP A 175 10.09 17.80 12.71
C ASP A 175 11.24 17.37 13.64
N ILE A 176 11.34 16.08 13.97
CA ILE A 176 12.42 15.54 14.82
C ILE A 176 13.78 15.68 14.12
N GLN A 177 13.85 15.45 12.80
CA GLN A 177 15.07 15.65 12.02
C GLN A 177 15.50 17.13 11.99
N ALA A 178 14.55 18.05 11.87
CA ALA A 178 14.83 19.48 11.97
C ALA A 178 15.36 19.87 13.36
N GLU A 179 14.76 19.34 14.43
CA GLU A 179 15.26 19.51 15.80
C GLU A 179 16.67 18.93 15.99
N GLN A 180 16.97 17.80 15.36
CA GLN A 180 18.29 17.18 15.37
C GLN A 180 19.34 18.11 14.77
N SER A 181 19.08 18.62 13.56
CA SER A 181 19.98 19.54 12.86
C SER A 181 20.24 20.82 13.68
N LEU A 182 19.21 21.39 14.29
CA LEU A 182 19.33 22.53 15.19
C LEU A 182 20.17 22.18 16.43
N ASN A 183 19.98 21.01 17.02
CA ASN A 183 20.74 20.59 18.19
C ASN A 183 22.22 20.32 17.85
N ASP A 184 22.51 19.77 16.68
CA ASP A 184 23.87 19.51 16.22
C ASP A 184 24.64 20.81 16.00
N THR A 185 24.02 21.79 15.32
CA THR A 185 24.63 23.12 15.14
C THR A 185 24.89 23.85 16.47
N LEU A 186 23.95 23.76 17.42
CA LEU A 186 24.14 24.29 18.78
C LEU A 186 25.29 23.59 19.51
N THR A 187 25.37 22.26 19.41
CA THR A 187 26.44 21.47 20.04
C THR A 187 27.80 21.93 19.53
N THR A 188 27.98 22.04 18.21
CA THR A 188 29.24 22.51 17.60
C THR A 188 29.59 23.92 18.06
N LEU A 189 28.62 24.84 18.14
CA LEU A 189 28.87 26.21 18.59
C LEU A 189 29.31 26.25 20.06
N TRP A 190 28.69 25.44 20.93
CA TRP A 190 29.09 25.37 22.34
C TRP A 190 30.44 24.69 22.54
N GLU A 191 30.78 23.69 21.73
CA GLU A 191 32.12 23.08 21.73
C GLU A 191 33.19 24.09 21.32
N GLN A 192 32.95 24.86 20.25
CA GLN A 192 33.86 25.94 19.83
C GLN A 192 34.05 27.00 20.94
N ARG A 193 32.97 27.40 21.62
CA ARG A 193 33.04 28.34 22.75
C ARG A 193 33.82 27.77 23.93
N ARG A 194 33.57 26.51 24.28
CA ARG A 194 34.29 25.79 25.34
C ARG A 194 35.79 25.73 25.03
N ASP A 195 36.14 25.33 23.81
CA ASP A 195 37.53 25.10 23.42
C ASP A 195 38.29 26.44 23.29
N SER A 196 37.63 27.50 22.79
CA SER A 196 38.21 28.85 22.77
C SER A 196 38.42 29.43 24.17
N ALA A 197 37.47 29.22 25.09
CA ALA A 197 37.62 29.65 26.48
C ALA A 197 38.76 28.89 27.17
N LYS A 198 38.88 27.58 26.91
CA LYS A 198 39.96 26.74 27.44
C LYS A 198 41.33 27.21 26.98
N GLN A 199 41.53 27.47 25.68
CA GLN A 199 42.81 27.94 25.13
C GLN A 199 43.29 29.29 25.71
N LYS A 200 42.37 30.12 26.21
CA LYS A 200 42.68 31.44 26.79
C LYS A 200 42.92 31.38 28.30
N LEU A 201 42.75 30.22 28.94
CA LEU A 201 43.03 30.04 30.36
C LEU A 201 44.53 29.78 30.59
N PRO A 202 45.14 30.34 31.65
CA PRO A 202 46.50 30.01 32.06
C PRO A 202 46.63 28.52 32.45
N GLN A 203 47.77 27.91 32.14
CA GLN A 203 48.07 26.49 32.45
C GLN A 203 47.91 26.12 33.93
N GLU A 204 48.20 27.06 34.84
CA GLU A 204 48.05 26.87 36.30
C GLU A 204 46.58 26.72 36.74
N ILE A 205 45.64 27.30 35.99
CA ILE A 205 44.20 27.22 36.25
C ILE A 205 43.59 26.04 35.50
N GLU A 206 44.09 25.69 34.30
CA GLU A 206 43.67 24.47 33.58
C GLU A 206 43.81 23.21 34.44
N ASN A 207 44.90 23.09 35.21
CA ASN A 207 45.16 21.95 36.09
C ASN A 207 44.31 21.94 37.37
N GLY A 208 43.81 23.10 37.82
CA GLY A 208 42.93 23.24 38.99
C GLY A 208 41.45 22.93 38.72
N MET A 209 41.03 22.88 37.45
CA MET A 209 39.64 22.62 37.06
C MET A 209 39.20 21.15 37.27
N GLY A 210 40.13 20.23 37.56
CA GLY A 210 39.82 18.85 37.94
C GLY A 210 39.20 18.70 39.34
N HIS A 211 39.22 19.75 40.17
CA HIS A 211 38.78 19.67 41.57
C HIS A 211 37.32 20.05 41.85
N PHE A 212 36.59 20.61 40.88
CA PHE A 212 35.16 20.97 41.05
C PHE A 212 34.19 19.96 40.41
N GLY A 213 34.49 18.66 40.54
CA GLY A 213 33.46 17.61 40.52
C GLY A 213 32.84 17.26 39.16
N LEU A 214 33.65 17.09 38.12
CA LEU A 214 33.26 16.33 36.92
C LEU A 214 34.36 15.31 36.61
N LYS A 215 34.28 14.14 37.27
CA LYS A 215 34.76 12.88 36.70
C LYS A 215 33.62 12.27 35.90
#